data_AF-A0A1L9T545-F1
#
_entry.id   AF-A0A1L9T545-F1
#
_cell.length_a   1.000
_cell.length_b   1.000
_cell.length_c   1.000
_cell.angle_alpha   90.00
_cell.angle_beta   90.00
_cell.angle_gamma   90.00
#
_symmetry.space_group_name_H-M   'P 1'
#
loop_
_entity.id
_entity.type
_entity.pdbx_description
1 polymer ?
#
loop_
_entity_poly.entity_id
_entity_poly.type
_entity_poly.pdbx_seq_one_letter_code
_entity_poly.pdbx_strand_id
1 'polypeptide(L)'
;MRFTDISVSMIAVLALQLGNAAAAEGAWSVEISTDDFCEDTTGWYADDAGTGCFSFEGLPPITSAKAEGLTIGSRCGFTIYAYENYDCTGDAWYLRNNYCFRTGFGDADPLKSFKVTENPCV
;
A
#
# COMPACT_ATOMS: atom_id res chain seq x y z
N MET A 1 -8.63 -4.71 -52.89
CA MET A 1 -7.98 -4.06 -51.73
C MET A 1 -8.66 -4.59 -50.48
N ARG A 2 -7.90 -5.26 -49.62
CA ARG A 2 -8.32 -5.75 -48.29
C ARG A 2 -7.79 -4.77 -47.23
N PHE A 3 -8.33 -4.93 -46.02
CA PHE A 3 -7.93 -4.33 -44.73
C PHE A 3 -8.56 -2.93 -44.49
N THR A 4 -9.26 -2.64 -43.40
CA THR A 4 -9.14 -3.21 -42.04
C THR A 4 -10.41 -2.89 -41.24
N ASP A 5 -11.08 -3.93 -40.74
CA ASP A 5 -12.01 -3.82 -39.60
C ASP A 5 -11.20 -3.47 -38.35
N ILE A 6 -11.44 -2.32 -37.75
CA ILE A 6 -10.85 -1.94 -36.46
C ILE A 6 -11.85 -2.36 -35.39
N SER A 7 -11.71 -3.61 -34.95
CA SER A 7 -12.32 -4.12 -33.73
C SER A 7 -11.77 -3.33 -32.55
N VAL A 8 -12.58 -2.48 -31.93
CA VAL A 8 -12.21 -1.76 -30.71
C VAL A 8 -12.11 -2.78 -29.58
N SER A 9 -10.87 -3.01 -29.14
CA SER A 9 -10.47 -3.90 -28.06
C SER A 9 -11.30 -3.69 -26.79
N MET A 10 -11.88 -4.78 -26.27
CA MET A 10 -12.45 -4.85 -24.92
C MET A 10 -11.37 -4.45 -23.90
N ILE A 11 -11.59 -3.38 -23.15
CA ILE A 11 -10.87 -3.14 -21.89
C ILE A 11 -11.46 -4.11 -20.87
N ALA A 12 -10.73 -5.19 -20.61
CA ALA A 12 -11.04 -6.07 -19.49
C ALA A 12 -10.64 -5.35 -18.19
N VAL A 13 -11.64 -4.88 -17.44
CA VAL A 13 -11.46 -4.45 -16.05
C VAL A 13 -11.18 -5.71 -15.24
N LEU A 14 -9.91 -5.93 -14.88
CA LEU A 14 -9.52 -6.98 -13.96
C LEU A 14 -9.92 -6.53 -12.54
N ALA A 15 -11.10 -6.93 -12.10
CA ALA A 15 -11.51 -6.76 -10.71
C ALA A 15 -10.56 -7.57 -9.82
N LEU A 16 -9.83 -6.86 -8.95
CA LEU A 16 -8.92 -7.47 -7.97
C LEU A 16 -9.68 -8.48 -7.12
N GLN A 17 -9.06 -9.64 -6.91
CA GLN A 17 -9.58 -10.71 -6.08
C GLN A 17 -9.80 -10.19 -4.66
N LEU A 18 -11.06 -10.20 -4.21
CA LEU A 18 -11.43 -10.05 -2.80
C LEU A 18 -10.93 -11.28 -2.04
N GLY A 19 -9.66 -11.23 -1.65
CA GLY A 19 -9.10 -12.14 -0.65
C GLY A 19 -9.59 -11.71 0.73
N ASN A 20 -10.55 -12.43 1.29
CA ASN A 20 -10.79 -12.43 2.73
C ASN A 20 -9.49 -12.86 3.42
N ALA A 21 -8.70 -11.91 3.91
CA ALA A 21 -7.51 -12.21 4.68
C ALA A 21 -7.91 -12.42 6.16
N ALA A 22 -8.16 -13.68 6.51
CA ALA A 22 -7.87 -14.12 7.86
C ALA A 22 -6.37 -13.85 8.10
N ALA A 23 -6.05 -13.03 9.09
CA ALA A 23 -4.68 -12.69 9.47
C ALA A 23 -3.93 -13.98 9.88
N ALA A 24 -3.22 -14.59 8.92
CA ALA A 24 -2.24 -15.62 9.20
C ALA A 24 -1.09 -14.99 9.99
N GLU A 25 -0.52 -15.72 10.95
CA GLU A 25 0.67 -15.26 11.66
C GLU A 25 1.83 -15.11 10.65
N GLY A 26 2.14 -13.87 10.28
CA GLY A 26 3.07 -13.56 9.17
C GLY A 26 2.46 -12.64 8.11
N ALA A 27 1.15 -12.47 8.06
CA ALA A 27 0.52 -11.59 7.10
C ALA A 27 0.58 -10.12 7.52
N TRP A 28 0.87 -9.25 6.56
CA TRP A 28 0.67 -7.81 6.64
C TRP A 28 -0.18 -7.33 5.47
N SER A 29 -0.91 -6.26 5.70
CA SER A 29 -1.55 -5.48 4.65
C SER A 29 -1.30 -3.99 4.84
N VAL A 30 -1.33 -3.26 3.74
CA VAL A 30 -1.33 -1.79 3.69
C VAL A 30 -2.50 -1.35 2.82
N GLU A 31 -3.44 -0.68 3.46
CA GLU A 31 -4.51 0.07 2.83
C GLU A 31 -4.00 1.47 2.47
N ILE A 32 -4.36 1.98 1.30
CA ILE A 32 -4.05 3.35 0.87
C ILE A 32 -5.31 4.09 0.42
N SER A 33 -5.40 5.37 0.77
CA SER A 33 -6.57 6.18 0.48
C SER A 33 -6.22 7.59 0.02
N THR A 34 -7.15 8.20 -0.71
CA THR A 34 -7.05 9.57 -1.21
C THR A 34 -7.70 10.59 -0.26
N ASP A 35 -8.36 10.11 0.79
CA ASP A 35 -8.87 10.89 1.92
C ASP A 35 -7.96 10.76 3.15
N ASP A 36 -8.08 11.68 4.10
CA ASP A 36 -7.17 11.77 5.26
C ASP A 36 -7.49 10.81 6.41
N PHE A 37 -8.59 10.04 6.30
CA PHE A 37 -9.13 9.23 7.38
C PHE A 37 -9.22 7.74 7.05
N CYS A 38 -8.68 7.34 5.90
CA CYS A 38 -8.75 5.97 5.40
C CYS A 38 -10.20 5.47 5.26
N GLU A 39 -11.13 6.36 4.86
CA GLU A 39 -12.54 6.02 4.64
C GLU A 39 -12.83 5.62 3.19
N ASP A 40 -12.12 6.23 2.24
CA ASP A 40 -12.27 6.02 0.79
C ASP A 40 -11.05 5.29 0.22
N THR A 41 -11.04 3.97 0.45
CA THR A 41 -9.94 3.11 0.03
C THR A 41 -9.73 3.14 -1.49
N THR A 42 -8.51 3.48 -1.90
CA THR A 42 -8.11 3.55 -3.32
C THR A 42 -7.28 2.33 -3.74
N GLY A 43 -6.65 1.63 -2.79
CA GLY A 43 -5.88 0.43 -3.07
C GLY A 43 -5.48 -0.35 -1.82
N TRP A 44 -5.03 -1.60 -2.05
CA TRP A 44 -4.57 -2.52 -1.02
C TRP A 44 -3.34 -3.28 -1.49
N TYR A 45 -2.42 -3.49 -0.56
CA TYR A 45 -1.27 -4.39 -0.70
C TYR A 45 -1.33 -5.38 0.45
N ALA A 46 -1.09 -6.66 0.18
CA ALA A 46 -1.03 -7.68 1.22
C ALA A 46 -0.06 -8.79 0.81
N ASP A 47 0.68 -9.31 1.78
CA ASP A 47 1.63 -10.41 1.60
C ASP A 47 1.78 -11.17 2.94
N ASP A 48 2.25 -12.41 2.88
CA ASP A 48 2.47 -13.30 4.03
C ASP A 48 3.95 -13.43 4.44
N ALA A 49 4.88 -13.01 3.57
CA ALA A 49 6.31 -13.00 3.87
C ALA A 49 7.12 -11.94 3.09
N GLY A 50 6.49 -11.24 2.15
CA GLY A 50 7.16 -10.25 1.30
C GLY A 50 7.77 -9.09 2.08
N THR A 51 9.04 -8.80 1.78
CA THR A 51 9.69 -7.53 2.12
C THR A 51 10.04 -6.80 0.83
N GLY A 52 9.99 -5.48 0.85
CA GLY A 52 10.21 -4.72 -0.38
C GLY A 52 9.81 -3.27 -0.27
N CYS A 53 10.16 -2.53 -1.33
CA CYS A 53 9.67 -1.18 -1.58
C CYS A 53 8.53 -1.25 -2.59
N PHE A 54 7.44 -0.56 -2.29
CA PHE A 54 6.23 -0.51 -3.10
C PHE A 54 5.93 0.94 -3.45
N SER A 55 5.97 1.25 -4.74
CA SER A 55 5.71 2.59 -5.27
C SER A 55 4.23 2.79 -5.58
N PHE A 56 3.74 4.01 -5.35
CA PHE A 56 2.42 4.47 -5.77
C PHE A 56 2.47 5.24 -7.10
N GLU A 57 3.56 5.12 -7.88
CA GLU A 57 3.68 5.78 -9.17
C GLU A 57 2.52 5.39 -10.11
N GLY A 58 1.89 6.39 -10.72
CA GLY A 58 0.72 6.20 -11.57
C GLY A 58 -0.62 6.14 -10.83
N LEU A 59 -0.63 6.21 -9.49
CA LEU A 59 -1.86 6.35 -8.70
C LEU A 59 -2.20 7.84 -8.45
N PRO A 60 -3.46 8.15 -8.12
CA PRO A 60 -3.82 9.46 -7.56
C PRO A 60 -3.02 9.78 -6.28
N PRO A 61 -2.92 11.06 -5.89
CA PRO A 61 -2.23 11.44 -4.65
C PRO A 61 -2.80 10.72 -3.42
N ILE A 62 -1.96 9.94 -2.74
CA ILE A 62 -2.33 9.19 -1.54
C ILE A 62 -2.08 10.07 -0.33
N THR A 63 -3.11 10.35 0.47
CA THR A 63 -2.99 11.22 1.65
C THR A 63 -3.05 10.44 2.96
N SER A 64 -3.49 9.19 2.93
CA SER A 64 -3.46 8.32 4.10
C SER A 64 -3.14 6.87 3.77
N ALA A 65 -2.64 6.16 4.77
CA ALA A 65 -2.35 4.75 4.70
C ALA A 65 -2.57 4.10 6.07
N LYS A 66 -3.08 2.87 6.08
CA LYS A 66 -3.28 2.07 7.29
C LYS A 66 -2.63 0.71 7.10
N ALA A 67 -1.74 0.36 8.02
CA ALA A 67 -1.11 -0.96 8.05
C ALA A 67 -1.87 -1.87 9.01
N GLU A 68 -2.15 -3.10 8.60
CA GLU A 68 -2.85 -4.10 9.43
C GLU A 68 -2.09 -5.43 9.43
N GLY A 69 -1.93 -6.04 10.59
CA GLY A 69 -1.28 -7.34 10.73
C GLY A 69 -0.89 -7.63 12.17
N LEU A 70 -1.11 -8.85 12.65
CA LEU A 70 -0.90 -9.19 14.07
C LEU A 70 0.55 -9.02 14.55
N THR A 71 1.50 -9.06 13.62
CA THR A 71 2.94 -8.98 13.90
C THR A 71 3.55 -7.62 13.54
N ILE A 72 2.76 -6.64 13.10
CA ILE A 72 3.27 -5.29 12.80
C ILE A 72 3.65 -4.57 14.09
N GLY A 73 4.90 -4.12 14.17
CA GLY A 73 5.44 -3.43 15.35
C GLY A 73 5.76 -4.35 16.53
N SER A 74 5.61 -5.67 16.36
CA SER A 74 6.00 -6.67 17.35
C SER A 74 7.53 -6.83 17.41
N ARG A 75 8.05 -7.41 18.51
CA ARG A 75 9.49 -7.69 18.68
C ARG A 75 10.07 -8.50 17.52
N CYS A 76 9.28 -9.42 16.99
CA CYS A 76 9.52 -10.06 15.72
C CYS A 76 8.22 -10.08 14.91
N GLY A 77 8.34 -9.92 13.59
CA GLY A 77 7.23 -9.56 12.72
C GLY A 77 7.63 -8.58 11.63
N PHE A 78 6.79 -7.59 11.36
CA PHE A 78 7.03 -6.62 10.28
C PHE A 78 7.09 -5.19 10.80
N THR A 79 7.91 -4.38 10.13
CA THR A 79 7.94 -2.93 10.29
C THR A 79 7.64 -2.32 8.94
N ILE A 80 6.70 -1.37 8.91
CA ILE A 80 6.27 -0.69 7.69
C ILE A 80 6.51 0.80 7.84
N TYR A 81 7.17 1.39 6.83
CA TYR A 81 7.39 2.82 6.73
C TYR A 81 6.80 3.35 5.42
N ALA A 82 6.09 4.48 5.48
CA ALA A 82 5.69 5.24 4.31
C ALA A 82 6.71 6.36 4.03
N TYR A 83 6.83 6.77 2.77
CA TYR A 83 7.85 7.72 2.32
C TYR A 83 7.29 8.79 1.38
N GLU A 84 7.96 9.94 1.37
CA GLU A 84 7.66 11.07 0.48
C GLU A 84 8.15 10.89 -0.96
N ASN A 85 9.03 9.92 -1.23
CA ASN A 85 9.56 9.62 -2.56
C ASN A 85 9.06 8.26 -3.06
N TYR A 86 9.08 8.03 -4.38
CA TYR A 86 8.57 6.81 -5.01
C TYR A 86 9.48 5.58 -4.83
N ASP A 87 10.72 5.77 -4.38
CA ASP A 87 11.76 4.73 -4.28
C ASP A 87 12.08 4.32 -2.83
N CYS A 88 11.18 4.63 -1.89
CA CYS A 88 11.35 4.38 -0.45
C CYS A 88 12.58 5.06 0.16
N THR A 89 12.84 6.30 -0.26
CA THR A 89 13.89 7.17 0.27
C THR A 89 13.33 8.49 0.79
N GLY A 90 14.17 9.30 1.45
CA GLY A 90 13.77 10.57 2.04
C GLY A 90 13.14 10.41 3.42
N ASP A 91 12.26 11.34 3.77
CA ASP A 91 11.54 11.31 5.04
C ASP A 91 10.61 10.09 5.12
N ALA A 92 10.67 9.42 6.27
CA ALA A 92 10.01 8.14 6.52
C ALA A 92 9.09 8.24 7.73
N TRP A 93 7.87 7.71 7.60
CA TRP A 93 6.89 7.67 8.67
C TRP A 93 6.52 6.24 9.01
N TYR A 94 6.64 5.89 10.29
CA TYR A 94 6.27 4.57 10.78
C TYR A 94 4.75 4.39 10.75
N LEU A 95 4.28 3.37 10.04
CA LEU A 95 2.88 2.97 10.02
C LEU A 95 2.60 2.04 11.20
N ARG A 96 1.82 2.53 12.17
CA ARG A 96 1.41 1.73 13.32
C ARG A 96 0.29 0.78 12.91
N ASN A 97 0.30 -0.40 13.50
CA ASN A 97 -0.73 -1.41 13.29
C ASN A 97 -2.13 -0.85 13.64
N ASN A 98 -3.09 -1.04 12.74
CA ASN A 98 -4.48 -0.58 12.85
C ASN A 98 -4.63 0.92 13.13
N TYR A 99 -3.70 1.73 12.63
CA TYR A 99 -3.76 3.19 12.74
C TYR A 99 -3.73 3.80 11.33
N CYS A 100 -4.72 4.65 11.04
CA CYS A 100 -4.71 5.45 9.82
C CYS A 100 -3.67 6.58 9.99
N PHE A 101 -2.54 6.41 9.31
CA PHE A 101 -1.57 7.47 9.15
C PHE A 101 -2.05 8.44 8.08
N ARG A 102 -1.87 9.73 8.31
CA ARG A 102 -2.24 10.78 7.38
C ARG A 102 -1.08 11.75 7.19
N THR A 103 -0.81 12.10 5.94
CA THR A 103 -0.03 13.28 5.58
C THR A 103 -0.99 14.46 5.55
N GLY A 104 -0.59 15.64 6.03
CA GLY A 104 -1.39 16.86 5.80
C GLY A 104 -1.95 17.56 7.04
N PHE A 105 -1.14 17.76 8.07
CA PHE A 105 -1.29 19.03 8.81
C PHE A 105 -0.46 20.10 8.10
N GLY A 106 -1.03 20.76 7.09
CA GLY A 106 -0.36 21.82 6.30
C GLY A 106 0.20 21.33 4.95
N ASP A 107 1.32 21.91 4.50
CA ASP A 107 1.98 21.66 3.20
C ASP A 107 2.73 20.30 3.11
N ALA A 108 2.27 19.27 3.83
CA ALA A 108 2.93 17.97 3.76
C ALA A 108 2.63 17.28 2.42
N ASP A 109 3.68 16.86 1.73
CA ASP A 109 3.57 16.14 0.46
C ASP A 109 2.79 14.82 0.65
N PRO A 110 2.03 14.38 -0.38
CA PRO A 110 1.34 13.11 -0.36
C PRO A 110 2.34 11.94 -0.25
N LEU A 111 1.85 10.81 0.26
CA LEU A 111 2.61 9.57 0.29
C LEU A 111 2.90 9.09 -1.14
N LYS A 112 4.14 8.64 -1.37
CA LYS A 112 4.58 8.18 -2.70
C LYS A 112 5.04 6.73 -2.71
N SER A 113 5.45 6.17 -1.58
CA SER A 113 5.78 4.74 -1.46
C SER A 113 5.68 4.25 -0.02
N PHE A 114 5.77 2.93 0.14
CA PHE A 114 6.01 2.31 1.44
C PHE A 114 7.01 1.16 1.34
N LYS A 115 7.72 0.90 2.45
CA LYS A 115 8.66 -0.21 2.59
C LYS A 115 8.24 -1.12 3.72
N VAL A 116 8.27 -2.42 3.45
CA VAL A 116 8.08 -3.48 4.45
C VAL A 116 9.41 -4.14 4.74
N THR A 117 9.72 -4.28 6.03
CA THR A 117 10.91 -4.97 6.53
C THR A 117 10.50 -6.03 7.54
N GLU A 118 10.96 -7.26 7.32
CA GLU A 118 10.79 -8.36 8.28
C GLU A 118 11.85 -8.24 9.38
N ASN A 119 11.41 -8.52 10.61
CA ASN A 119 12.24 -8.60 11.80
C ASN A 119 12.13 -10.02 12.38
N PRO A 120 13.09 -10.93 12.09
CA PRO A 120 12.98 -12.33 12.47
C PRO A 120 13.12 -12.55 13.99
N CYS A 121 12.43 -13.56 14.52
CA CYS A 121 12.63 -14.01 15.90
C CYS A 121 13.89 -14.89 15.99
N VAL A 122 15.06 -14.31 16.25
CA VAL A 122 16.31 -15.05 16.53
C VAL A 122 16.59 -15.20 18.02
#